data_AF-A0A944Q9L6-F1
#
_entry.id   AF-A0A944Q9L6-F1
#
_cell.length_a   1.000
_cell.length_b   1.000
_cell.length_c   1.000
_cell.angle_alpha   90.00
_cell.angle_beta   90.00
_cell.angle_gamma   90.00
#
_symmetry.space_group_name_H-M   'P 1'
#
loop_
_entity.id
_entity.type
_entity.pdbx_description
1 polymer ?
#
loop_
_entity_poly.entity_id
_entity_poly.type
_entity_poly.pdbx_seq_one_letter_code
_entity_poly.pdbx_strand_id
1 'polypeptide(L)'
;MNPARADRLLAALAQTRADASRKRPLTFTLLTQWQRLVLGTPDVPFRQGDAFAKGGRERYALTLHTQRDFEHCLRESADLEVPLASRAARAYLDVAFFHPFPDGNARLAMLTLAYVLEVEGVQLDQVGPLQTTRYADDSAGAADLAALVAVLIRATHHRATRARWST
;
A
#
# COMPACT_ATOMS: atom_id res chain seq x y z
N MET A 1 17.64 12.26 -2.59
CA MET A 1 16.60 11.57 -3.37
C MET A 1 16.83 11.90 -4.84
N ASN A 2 16.82 10.93 -5.75
CA ASN A 2 16.97 11.20 -7.20
C ASN A 2 15.68 11.91 -7.70
N PRO A 3 15.75 13.11 -8.31
CA PRO A 3 14.58 13.86 -8.78
C PRO A 3 13.66 13.03 -9.68
N ALA A 4 14.23 12.30 -10.64
CA ALA A 4 13.47 11.44 -11.55
C ALA A 4 12.71 10.33 -10.82
N ARG A 5 13.21 9.86 -9.65
CA ARG A 5 12.51 8.87 -8.82
C ARG A 5 11.37 9.50 -8.02
N ALA A 6 11.50 10.77 -7.62
CA ALA A 6 10.42 11.51 -6.98
C ALA A 6 9.28 11.76 -7.97
N ASP A 7 9.59 12.22 -9.18
CA ASP A 7 8.61 12.50 -10.24
C ASP A 7 7.83 11.23 -10.61
N ARG A 8 8.52 10.10 -10.74
CA ARG A 8 7.90 8.81 -10.99
C ARG A 8 6.95 8.37 -9.88
N LEU A 9 7.32 8.62 -8.61
CA LEU A 9 6.45 8.30 -7.48
C LEU A 9 5.21 9.21 -7.46
N LEU A 10 5.35 10.49 -7.80
CA LEU A 10 4.22 11.41 -7.93
C LEU A 10 3.28 11.00 -9.08
N ALA A 11 3.83 10.60 -10.23
CA ALA A 11 3.05 10.06 -11.34
C ALA A 11 2.31 8.78 -10.97
N ALA A 12 2.98 7.86 -10.24
CA ALA A 12 2.36 6.65 -9.73
C ALA A 12 1.22 6.98 -8.76
N LEU A 13 1.41 7.93 -7.84
CA LEU A 13 0.36 8.38 -6.91
C LEU A 13 -0.84 8.99 -7.65
N ALA A 14 -0.61 9.82 -8.66
CA ALA A 14 -1.68 10.38 -9.49
C ALA A 14 -2.46 9.27 -10.21
N GLN A 15 -1.77 8.27 -10.77
CA GLN A 15 -2.40 7.12 -11.41
C GLN A 15 -3.22 6.29 -10.40
N THR A 16 -2.66 6.00 -9.23
CA THR A 16 -3.34 5.29 -8.14
C THR A 16 -4.64 5.99 -7.74
N ARG A 17 -4.63 7.31 -7.60
CA ARG A 17 -5.85 8.10 -7.31
C ARG A 17 -6.88 8.02 -8.44
N ALA A 18 -6.41 8.09 -9.68
CA ALA A 18 -7.28 7.98 -10.85
C ALA A 18 -7.90 6.56 -10.97
N ASP A 19 -7.20 5.52 -10.55
CA ASP A 19 -7.73 4.17 -10.50
C ASP A 19 -8.72 3.97 -9.33
N ALA A 20 -8.45 4.61 -8.18
CA ALA A 20 -9.33 4.61 -7.02
C ALA A 20 -10.65 5.33 -7.30
N SER A 21 -10.62 6.48 -7.97
CA SER A 21 -11.86 7.20 -8.35
C SER A 21 -12.76 6.40 -9.29
N ARG A 22 -12.17 5.49 -10.07
CA ARG A 22 -12.88 4.53 -10.93
C ARG A 22 -13.21 3.22 -10.23
N LYS A 23 -12.83 3.05 -8.96
CA LYS A 23 -13.00 1.84 -8.16
C LYS A 23 -12.52 0.57 -8.87
N ARG A 24 -11.38 0.64 -9.58
CA ARG A 24 -10.82 -0.51 -10.31
C ARG A 24 -10.45 -1.62 -9.33
N PRO A 25 -10.82 -2.89 -9.55
CA PRO A 25 -10.49 -3.97 -8.62
C PRO A 25 -8.99 -4.03 -8.28
N LEU A 26 -8.67 -4.09 -6.97
CA LEU A 26 -7.30 -4.20 -6.50
C LEU A 26 -6.76 -5.60 -6.84
N THR A 27 -5.94 -5.65 -7.88
CA THR A 27 -5.42 -6.89 -8.46
C THR A 27 -3.91 -6.79 -8.65
N PHE A 28 -3.23 -7.93 -8.78
CA PHE A 28 -1.80 -7.93 -9.11
C PHE A 28 -1.52 -7.17 -10.41
N THR A 29 -2.38 -7.29 -11.42
CA THR A 29 -2.25 -6.52 -12.68
C THR A 29 -2.29 -5.01 -12.44
N LEU A 30 -3.18 -4.52 -11.58
CA LEU A 30 -3.25 -3.09 -11.23
C LEU A 30 -1.98 -2.65 -10.48
N LEU A 31 -1.51 -3.45 -9.52
CA LEU A 31 -0.26 -3.16 -8.80
C LEU A 31 0.95 -3.12 -9.76
N THR A 32 1.03 -4.02 -10.73
CA THR A 32 2.08 -4.03 -11.76
C THR A 32 2.06 -2.75 -12.59
N GLN A 33 0.88 -2.20 -12.90
CA GLN A 33 0.77 -0.91 -13.61
C GLN A 33 1.39 0.24 -12.81
N TRP A 34 1.09 0.33 -11.52
CA TRP A 34 1.70 1.33 -10.65
C TRP A 34 3.20 1.10 -10.46
N GLN A 35 3.61 -0.16 -10.34
CA GLN A 35 5.00 -0.52 -10.14
C GLN A 35 5.89 -0.19 -11.35
N ARG A 36 5.36 -0.34 -12.57
CA ARG A 36 6.03 0.14 -13.80
C ARG A 36 6.36 1.62 -13.74
N LEU A 37 5.43 2.45 -13.22
CA LEU A 37 5.67 3.87 -13.00
C LEU A 37 6.71 4.10 -11.91
N VAL A 38 6.59 3.43 -10.77
CA VAL A 38 7.54 3.52 -9.64
C VAL A 38 8.97 3.21 -10.06
N LEU A 39 9.17 2.15 -10.86
CA LEU A 39 10.49 1.71 -11.30
C LEU A 39 10.96 2.44 -12.56
N GLY A 40 10.04 2.91 -13.41
CA GLY A 40 10.36 3.50 -14.71
C GLY A 40 10.74 2.46 -15.77
N THR A 41 10.20 1.24 -15.67
CA THR A 41 10.44 0.15 -16.62
C THR A 41 9.10 -0.48 -17.04
N PRO A 42 8.92 -0.87 -18.32
CA PRO A 42 7.70 -1.49 -18.79
C PRO A 42 7.53 -2.95 -18.33
N ASP A 43 8.63 -3.64 -18.03
CA ASP A 43 8.58 -5.04 -17.59
C ASP A 43 8.87 -5.15 -16.10
N VAL A 44 7.88 -5.65 -15.37
CA VAL A 44 7.93 -5.86 -13.92
C VAL A 44 7.12 -7.11 -13.58
N PRO A 45 7.71 -8.30 -13.73
CA PRO A 45 7.05 -9.55 -13.37
C PRO A 45 7.01 -9.73 -11.85
N PHE A 46 6.19 -10.67 -11.39
CA PHE A 46 6.31 -11.20 -10.03
C PHE A 46 7.73 -11.77 -9.85
N ARG A 47 8.30 -11.62 -8.65
CA ARG A 47 9.67 -12.10 -8.37
C ARG A 47 9.80 -13.60 -8.64
N GLN A 48 10.91 -14.00 -9.25
CA GLN A 48 11.20 -15.40 -9.60
C GLN A 48 12.13 -16.10 -8.60
N GLY A 49 12.52 -15.39 -7.53
CA GLY A 49 13.29 -15.94 -6.44
C GLY A 49 12.97 -15.22 -5.13
N ASP A 50 13.73 -15.54 -4.09
CA ASP A 50 13.66 -14.84 -2.82
C ASP A 50 13.88 -13.34 -3.00
N ALA A 51 13.09 -12.55 -2.28
CA ALA A 51 13.33 -11.11 -2.17
C ALA A 51 14.12 -10.79 -0.92
N PHE A 52 14.96 -9.76 -1.02
CA PHE A 52 15.79 -9.31 0.09
C PHE A 52 15.58 -7.83 0.34
N ALA A 53 15.40 -7.46 1.61
CA ALA A 53 15.24 -6.08 2.02
C ALA A 53 16.28 -5.66 3.08
N LYS A 54 16.35 -4.36 3.34
CA LYS A 54 17.23 -3.74 4.35
C LYS A 54 18.71 -4.14 4.19
N GLY A 55 19.17 -4.26 2.94
CA GLY A 55 20.54 -4.68 2.61
C GLY A 55 20.81 -6.16 2.84
N GLY A 56 19.80 -7.03 2.67
CA GLY A 56 19.93 -8.48 2.85
C GLY A 56 19.54 -9.01 4.23
N ARG A 57 19.20 -8.12 5.17
CA ARG A 57 18.81 -8.49 6.55
C ARG A 57 17.45 -9.19 6.62
N GLU A 58 16.59 -8.94 5.66
CA GLU A 58 15.27 -9.58 5.57
C GLU A 58 15.21 -10.41 4.30
N ARG A 59 14.79 -11.66 4.42
CA ARG A 59 14.56 -12.59 3.31
C ARG A 59 13.09 -12.97 3.26
N TYR A 60 12.45 -12.72 2.12
CA TYR A 60 11.10 -13.17 1.84
C TYR A 60 11.16 -14.39 0.93
N ALA A 61 10.86 -15.55 1.50
CA ALA A 61 10.90 -16.83 0.78
C ALA A 61 9.91 -16.83 -0.38
N LEU A 62 10.28 -17.43 -1.51
CA LEU A 62 9.35 -17.74 -2.61
C LEU A 62 8.88 -19.19 -2.53
N THR A 63 7.57 -19.41 -2.60
CA THR A 63 6.96 -20.72 -2.82
C THR A 63 6.17 -20.71 -4.12
N LEU A 64 5.82 -21.90 -4.64
CA LEU A 64 4.97 -22.05 -5.82
C LEU A 64 3.55 -21.47 -5.63
N HIS A 65 3.16 -21.16 -4.39
CA HIS A 65 1.85 -20.63 -4.05
C HIS A 65 1.86 -19.12 -3.76
N THR A 66 3.05 -18.52 -3.56
CA THR A 66 3.17 -17.13 -3.09
C THR A 66 2.39 -16.14 -3.94
N GLN A 67 2.44 -16.23 -5.27
CA GLN A 67 1.68 -15.31 -6.12
C GLN A 67 0.16 -15.51 -5.99
N ARG A 68 -0.30 -16.76 -5.96
CA ARG A 68 -1.72 -17.08 -5.79
C ARG A 68 -2.25 -16.61 -4.43
N ASP A 69 -1.48 -16.85 -3.38
CA ASP A 69 -1.83 -16.47 -2.02
C ASP A 69 -1.85 -14.93 -1.89
N PHE A 70 -0.91 -14.24 -2.54
CA PHE A 70 -0.92 -12.78 -2.62
C PHE A 70 -2.18 -12.25 -3.31
N GLU A 71 -2.54 -12.80 -4.48
CA GLU A 71 -3.76 -12.42 -5.21
C GLU A 71 -5.03 -12.75 -4.44
N HIS A 72 -5.02 -13.77 -3.58
CA HIS A 72 -6.10 -14.04 -2.64
C HIS A 72 -6.21 -12.94 -1.58
N CYS A 73 -5.12 -12.62 -0.88
CA CYS A 73 -5.12 -11.60 0.17
C CYS A 73 -5.51 -10.21 -0.36
N LEU A 74 -5.08 -9.85 -1.57
CA LEU A 74 -5.51 -8.61 -2.22
C LEU A 74 -7.03 -8.54 -2.39
N ARG A 75 -7.69 -9.64 -2.76
CA ARG A 75 -9.15 -9.68 -2.90
C ARG A 75 -9.85 -9.54 -1.56
N GLU A 76 -9.33 -10.18 -0.51
CA GLU A 76 -9.91 -10.07 0.83
C GLU A 76 -9.77 -8.66 1.41
N SER A 77 -8.77 -7.88 0.99
CA SER A 77 -8.64 -6.47 1.38
C SER A 77 -9.78 -5.58 0.86
N ALA A 78 -10.62 -6.08 -0.06
CA ALA A 78 -11.80 -5.40 -0.58
C ALA A 78 -13.11 -5.76 0.16
N ASP A 79 -13.07 -6.63 1.18
CA ASP A 79 -14.26 -7.07 1.92
C ASP A 79 -14.85 -5.94 2.77
N LEU A 80 -15.97 -5.35 2.34
CA LEU A 80 -16.58 -4.18 2.97
C LEU A 80 -17.11 -4.40 4.39
N GLU A 81 -17.28 -5.66 4.82
CA GLU A 81 -17.66 -5.98 6.20
C GLU A 81 -16.49 -5.72 7.18
N VAL A 82 -15.26 -5.64 6.67
CA VAL A 82 -14.07 -5.33 7.45
C VAL A 82 -13.87 -3.81 7.56
N PRO A 83 -13.60 -3.26 8.77
CA PRO A 83 -13.35 -1.83 8.95
C PRO A 83 -12.27 -1.30 8.01
N LEU A 84 -12.50 -0.10 7.44
CA LEU A 84 -11.59 0.53 6.46
C LEU A 84 -10.13 0.54 6.92
N ALA A 85 -9.88 0.92 8.17
CA ALA A 85 -8.53 0.98 8.70
C ALA A 85 -7.83 -0.39 8.67
N SER A 86 -8.56 -1.47 8.98
CA SER A 86 -8.07 -2.84 8.92
C SER A 86 -7.83 -3.29 7.48
N ARG A 87 -8.71 -2.94 6.53
CA ARG A 87 -8.52 -3.23 5.10
C ARG A 87 -7.28 -2.54 4.54
N ALA A 88 -7.12 -1.25 4.83
CA ALA A 88 -5.97 -0.47 4.37
C ALA A 88 -4.67 -1.00 4.99
N ALA A 89 -4.67 -1.29 6.30
CA ALA A 89 -3.55 -1.90 7.00
C ALA A 89 -3.17 -3.25 6.36
N ARG A 90 -4.15 -4.13 6.15
CA ARG A 90 -3.94 -5.44 5.53
C ARG A 90 -3.34 -5.31 4.13
N ALA A 91 -3.91 -4.48 3.26
CA ALA A 91 -3.42 -4.30 1.90
C ALA A 91 -1.98 -3.75 1.85
N TYR A 92 -1.62 -2.86 2.79
CA TYR A 92 -0.23 -2.41 2.96
C TYR A 92 0.69 -3.58 3.34
N LEU A 93 0.29 -4.37 4.34
CA LEU A 93 1.10 -5.47 4.88
C LEU A 93 1.27 -6.60 3.88
N ASP A 94 0.23 -6.93 3.13
CA ASP A 94 0.29 -7.93 2.07
C ASP A 94 1.38 -7.55 1.06
N VAL A 95 1.41 -6.31 0.56
CA VAL A 95 2.47 -5.86 -0.36
C VAL A 95 3.84 -5.87 0.32
N ALA A 96 3.94 -5.41 1.57
CA ALA A 96 5.20 -5.32 2.28
C ALA A 96 5.85 -6.70 2.52
N PHE A 97 5.04 -7.71 2.85
CA PHE A 97 5.50 -9.05 3.26
C PHE A 97 5.52 -10.09 2.14
N PHE A 98 4.55 -10.10 1.22
CA PHE A 98 4.68 -10.93 0.01
C PHE A 98 5.86 -10.46 -0.85
N HIS A 99 6.15 -9.14 -0.77
CA HIS A 99 7.26 -8.49 -1.43
C HIS A 99 7.29 -8.85 -2.93
N PRO A 100 6.19 -8.58 -3.67
CA PRO A 100 5.93 -9.20 -4.97
C PRO A 100 6.96 -8.88 -6.05
N PHE A 101 7.74 -7.79 -5.88
CA PHE A 101 8.70 -7.32 -6.86
C PHE A 101 10.15 -7.31 -6.31
N PRO A 102 11.18 -7.30 -7.17
CA PRO A 102 12.58 -7.23 -6.72
C PRO A 102 12.99 -5.90 -6.04
N ASP A 103 12.35 -4.78 -6.39
CA ASP A 103 12.53 -3.47 -5.75
C ASP A 103 11.17 -2.76 -5.67
N GLY A 104 11.07 -1.71 -4.86
CA GLY A 104 9.96 -0.76 -4.88
C GLY A 104 8.75 -1.13 -4.03
N ASN A 105 8.74 -2.31 -3.39
CA ASN A 105 7.59 -2.78 -2.60
C ASN A 105 7.18 -1.83 -1.48
N ALA A 106 8.12 -1.15 -0.82
CA ALA A 106 7.77 -0.16 0.20
C ALA A 106 6.98 1.04 -0.37
N ARG A 107 7.36 1.51 -1.57
CA ARG A 107 6.64 2.58 -2.27
C ARG A 107 5.28 2.08 -2.75
N LEU A 108 5.23 0.86 -3.28
CA LEU A 108 3.99 0.24 -3.71
C LEU A 108 3.02 0.01 -2.54
N ALA A 109 3.49 -0.45 -1.39
CA ALA A 109 2.67 -0.65 -0.19
C ALA A 109 2.00 0.66 0.25
N MET A 110 2.74 1.79 0.20
CA MET A 110 2.18 3.11 0.46
C MET A 110 1.13 3.53 -0.56
N LEU A 111 1.35 3.24 -1.85
CA LEU A 111 0.34 3.48 -2.90
C LEU A 111 -0.91 2.63 -2.69
N THR A 112 -0.76 1.36 -2.33
CA THR A 112 -1.87 0.45 -2.04
C THR A 112 -2.68 0.90 -0.82
N LEU A 113 -2.02 1.36 0.24
CA LEU A 113 -2.69 1.99 1.39
C LEU A 113 -3.51 3.20 0.93
N ALA A 114 -2.89 4.10 0.17
CA ALA A 114 -3.55 5.31 -0.33
C ALA A 114 -4.75 4.96 -1.22
N TYR A 115 -4.62 3.96 -2.09
CA TYR A 115 -5.71 3.46 -2.93
C TYR A 115 -6.94 3.06 -2.10
N VAL A 116 -6.76 2.21 -1.08
CA VAL A 116 -7.88 1.69 -0.27
C VAL A 116 -8.59 2.82 0.47
N LEU A 117 -7.83 3.80 0.98
CA LEU A 117 -8.40 4.98 1.64
C LEU A 117 -9.15 5.88 0.65
N GLU A 118 -8.58 6.11 -0.54
CA GLU A 118 -9.15 6.97 -1.58
C GLU A 118 -10.46 6.41 -2.14
N VAL A 119 -10.59 5.09 -2.28
CA VAL A 119 -11.85 4.44 -2.69
C VAL A 119 -13.02 4.79 -1.76
N GLU A 120 -12.73 5.00 -0.48
CA GLU A 120 -13.69 5.42 0.55
C GLU A 120 -13.70 6.95 0.78
N GLY A 121 -13.08 7.72 -0.10
CA GLY A 121 -13.04 9.19 -0.02
C GLY A 121 -12.16 9.74 1.10
N VAL A 122 -11.24 8.96 1.64
CA VAL A 122 -10.27 9.42 2.64
C VAL A 122 -8.95 9.75 1.97
N GLN A 123 -8.58 11.04 2.00
CA GLN A 123 -7.25 11.51 1.62
C GLN A 123 -6.45 11.89 2.87
N LEU A 124 -5.37 11.17 3.15
CA LEU A 124 -4.45 11.55 4.22
C LEU A 124 -3.77 12.87 3.87
N ASP A 125 -3.95 13.87 4.73
CA ASP A 125 -3.42 15.23 4.58
C ASP A 125 -2.00 15.40 5.14
N GLN A 126 -1.50 14.39 5.85
CA GLN A 126 -0.14 14.31 6.36
C GLN A 126 0.59 13.13 5.76
N VAL A 127 1.78 13.41 5.23
CA VAL A 127 2.71 12.41 4.70
C VAL A 127 3.93 12.39 5.61
N GLY A 128 4.12 11.30 6.35
CA GLY A 128 5.27 11.08 7.22
C GLY A 128 5.67 9.61 7.21
N PRO A 129 6.92 9.26 7.57
CA PRO A 129 7.34 7.87 7.66
C PRO A 129 6.54 7.14 8.73
N LEU A 130 5.80 6.11 8.33
CA LEU A 130 5.21 5.12 9.22
C LEU A 130 6.33 4.26 9.79
N GLN A 131 6.99 4.74 10.85
CA GLN A 131 7.96 3.94 11.59
C GLN A 131 7.22 3.00 12.53
N THR A 132 7.06 1.76 12.09
CA THR A 132 6.53 0.68 12.92
C THR A 132 7.40 -0.55 12.67
N THR A 133 7.89 -1.18 13.72
CA THR A 133 8.51 -2.50 13.61
C THR A 133 7.42 -3.50 13.27
N ARG A 134 7.57 -4.29 12.21
CA ARG A 134 6.57 -5.29 11.82
C ARG A 134 7.24 -6.57 11.35
N TYR A 135 6.82 -7.69 11.91
CA TYR A 135 7.12 -9.03 11.41
C TYR A 135 5.87 -9.63 10.77
N ALA A 136 6.04 -10.54 9.81
CA ALA A 136 4.91 -11.09 9.04
C ALA A 136 3.95 -11.94 9.90
N ASP A 137 4.44 -12.43 11.03
CA ASP A 137 3.76 -13.24 12.04
C ASP A 137 3.32 -12.42 13.28
N ASP A 138 3.55 -11.10 13.27
CA ASP A 138 3.21 -10.21 14.37
C ASP A 138 1.80 -9.62 14.20
N SER A 139 0.82 -10.37 14.72
CA SER A 139 -0.59 -9.94 14.72
C SER A 139 -0.84 -8.68 15.55
N ALA A 140 -0.04 -8.44 16.60
CA ALA A 140 -0.10 -7.22 17.40
C ALA A 140 0.38 -6.01 16.59
N GLY A 141 1.50 -6.15 15.87
CA GLY A 141 2.01 -5.12 14.96
C GLY A 141 1.05 -4.79 13.81
N ALA A 142 0.27 -5.77 13.33
CA ALA A 142 -0.79 -5.53 12.36
C ALA A 142 -1.98 -4.74 12.96
N ALA A 143 -2.39 -5.07 14.18
CA ALA A 143 -3.43 -4.35 14.90
C ALA A 143 -3.03 -2.90 15.23
N ASP A 144 -1.77 -2.68 15.63
CA ASP A 144 -1.21 -1.36 15.91
C ASP A 144 -1.23 -0.47 14.66
N LEU A 145 -0.91 -1.03 13.49
CA LEU A 145 -1.05 -0.32 12.23
C LEU A 145 -2.50 0.07 11.95
N ALA A 146 -3.44 -0.85 12.12
CA ALA A 146 -4.85 -0.56 11.91
C ALA A 146 -5.34 0.54 12.86
N ALA A 147 -4.91 0.51 14.12
CA ALA A 147 -5.21 1.54 15.10
C ALA A 147 -4.63 2.91 14.66
N LEU A 148 -3.38 2.95 14.22
CA LEU A 148 -2.74 4.17 13.73
C LEU A 148 -3.46 4.74 12.49
N VAL A 149 -3.81 3.89 11.53
CA VAL A 149 -4.60 4.30 10.34
C VAL A 149 -5.95 4.86 10.77
N ALA A 150 -6.63 4.22 11.73
CA ALA A 150 -7.91 4.71 12.25
C ALA A 150 -7.77 6.10 12.89
N VAL A 151 -6.69 6.35 13.64
CA VAL A 151 -6.39 7.67 14.21
C VAL A 151 -6.18 8.71 13.11
N LEU A 152 -5.41 8.39 12.07
CA LEU A 152 -5.16 9.30 10.95
C LEU A 152 -6.44 9.64 10.16
N ILE A 153 -7.30 8.64 9.92
CA ILE A 153 -8.62 8.82 9.31
C ILE A 153 -9.46 9.82 10.14
N ARG A 154 -9.59 9.57 11.45
CA ARG A 154 -10.36 10.44 12.36
C ARG A 154 -9.81 11.87 12.41
N ALA A 155 -8.49 12.01 12.49
CA ALA A 155 -7.84 13.32 12.53
C ALA A 155 -8.09 14.12 11.23
N THR A 156 -8.08 13.44 10.08
CA THR A 156 -8.42 14.03 8.77
C THR A 156 -9.87 14.53 8.75
N HIS A 157 -10.83 13.71 9.16
CA HIS A 157 -12.23 14.12 9.24
C HIS A 157 -12.43 15.33 10.16
N HIS A 158 -11.79 15.35 11.33
CA HIS A 158 -11.91 16.44 12.30
C HIS A 158 -11.31 17.77 11.79
N ARG A 159 -10.23 17.73 11.01
CA ARG A 159 -9.68 18.93 10.37
C ARG A 159 -10.58 19.44 9.26
N ALA A 160 -11.08 18.53 8.43
CA ALA A 160 -12.01 18.86 7.35
C ALA A 160 -13.31 19.50 7.90
N THR A 161 -13.84 19.01 9.03
CA THR A 161 -14.99 19.64 9.69
C THR A 161 -14.63 21.05 10.15
N ARG A 162 -13.57 21.23 10.96
CA ARG A 162 -13.16 22.55 11.49
C ARG A 162 -12.92 23.61 10.42
N ALA A 163 -12.32 23.24 9.29
CA ALA A 163 -12.09 24.16 8.17
C ALA A 163 -13.40 24.72 7.59
N ARG A 164 -14.46 23.90 7.52
CA ARG A 164 -15.78 24.32 7.01
C ARG A 164 -16.54 25.27 7.93
N TRP A 165 -16.22 25.33 9.22
CA TRP A 165 -16.86 26.23 10.19
C TRP A 165 -16.10 27.55 10.39
N SER A 166 -14.97 27.73 9.68
CA SER A 166 -14.11 28.92 9.78
C SER A 166 -14.20 29.81 8.53
N THR A 167 -15.17 29.54 7.65
CA THR A 167 -15.52 30.33 6.45
C THR A 167 -16.92 30.90 6.64
#